data_AF-A0A257U5Z8-F1
#
_entry.id   AF-A0A257U5Z8-F1
#
_cell.length_a   1.000
_cell.length_b   1.000
_cell.length_c   1.000
_cell.angle_alpha   90.00
_cell.angle_beta   90.00
_cell.angle_gamma   90.00
#
_symmetry.space_group_name_H-M   'P 1'
#
loop_
_entity.id
_entity.type
_entity.pdbx_description
1 polymer ?
#
loop_
_entity_poly.entity_id
_entity_poly.type
_entity_poly.pdbx_seq_one_letter_code
_entity_poly.pdbx_strand_id
1 'polypeptide(L)'
;TIADLRGLQGPAPILAALFTVVMLASIGLPGLSGFVSEYLILIGAFATHAWWAVVATFGVVLAALYLLWGYQRVFHGVASGPNAEVSDATHPERWVIAPVVVLVVVLGVFPKPVLDRITPSVQQLIEHVAPAGVSK
;
A
#
# COMPACT_ATOMS: atom_id res chain seq x y z
N THR A 1 9.05 -1.94 -22.73
CA THR A 1 8.97 -0.65 -21.99
C THR A 1 7.57 -0.51 -21.40
N ILE A 2 7.34 0.26 -20.32
CA ILE A 2 5.96 0.48 -19.79
C ILE A 2 5.02 1.03 -20.88
N ALA A 3 5.56 1.78 -21.84
CA ALA A 3 4.81 2.27 -23.01
C ALA A 3 4.17 1.15 -23.86
N ASP A 4 4.72 -0.07 -23.79
CA ASP A 4 4.26 -1.22 -24.55
C ASP A 4 3.19 -2.03 -23.82
N LEU A 5 2.96 -1.77 -22.52
CA LEU A 5 1.92 -2.42 -21.72
C LEU A 5 0.76 -1.43 -21.57
N ARG A 6 -0.29 -1.57 -22.37
CA ARG A 6 -1.46 -0.67 -22.36
C ARG A 6 -2.76 -1.44 -22.59
N GLY A 7 -3.82 -0.98 -21.95
CA GLY A 7 -5.17 -1.53 -22.14
C GLY A 7 -5.38 -2.92 -21.55
N LEU A 8 -4.54 -3.36 -20.60
CA LEU A 8 -4.58 -4.73 -20.06
C LEU A 8 -5.86 -5.06 -19.29
N GLN A 9 -6.64 -4.06 -18.86
CA GLN A 9 -7.92 -4.29 -18.17
C GLN A 9 -8.94 -5.06 -19.02
N GLY A 10 -8.93 -4.89 -20.34
CA GLY A 10 -9.83 -5.61 -21.24
C GLY A 10 -9.56 -7.13 -21.25
N PRO A 11 -8.35 -7.56 -21.67
CA PRO A 11 -8.00 -8.98 -21.75
C PRO A 11 -7.74 -9.65 -20.38
N ALA A 12 -7.29 -8.91 -19.37
CA ALA A 12 -6.98 -9.43 -18.03
C ALA A 12 -7.66 -8.64 -16.89
N PRO A 13 -9.01 -8.68 -16.80
CA PRO A 13 -9.77 -7.86 -15.85
C PRO A 13 -9.56 -8.25 -14.39
N ILE A 14 -9.35 -9.53 -14.07
CA ILE A 14 -9.14 -9.98 -12.68
C ILE A 14 -7.75 -9.59 -12.22
N LEU A 15 -6.74 -9.73 -13.08
CA LEU A 15 -5.41 -9.23 -12.80
C LEU A 15 -5.43 -7.72 -12.52
N ALA A 16 -6.16 -6.95 -13.34
CA ALA A 16 -6.33 -5.50 -13.14
C ALA A 16 -7.00 -5.17 -11.80
N ALA A 17 -8.04 -5.91 -11.41
CA ALA A 17 -8.72 -5.73 -10.13
C ALA A 17 -7.81 -6.06 -8.94
N LEU A 18 -7.07 -7.17 -8.97
CA LEU A 18 -6.12 -7.54 -7.93
C LEU A 18 -5.01 -6.50 -7.78
N PHE A 19 -4.45 -6.06 -8.91
CA PHE A 19 -3.44 -5.00 -8.92
C PHE A 19 -4.00 -3.70 -8.34
N THR A 20 -5.25 -3.34 -8.68
CA THR A 20 -5.92 -2.15 -8.13
C THR A 20 -5.96 -2.19 -6.61
N VAL A 21 -6.38 -3.30 -6.01
CA VAL A 21 -6.48 -3.42 -4.55
C VAL A 21 -5.11 -3.26 -3.89
N VAL A 22 -4.08 -3.91 -4.43
CA VAL A 22 -2.71 -3.80 -3.89
C VAL A 22 -2.16 -2.39 -4.07
N MET A 23 -2.36 -1.78 -5.24
CA MET A 23 -1.95 -0.39 -5.50
C MET A 23 -2.65 0.58 -4.55
N LEU A 24 -3.96 0.43 -4.34
CA LEU A 24 -4.73 1.25 -3.40
C LEU A 24 -4.20 1.09 -1.97
N ALA A 25 -3.79 -0.12 -1.58
CA ALA A 25 -3.16 -0.35 -0.29
C ALA A 25 -1.81 0.38 -0.20
N SER A 26 -0.99 0.34 -1.25
CA SER A 26 0.31 0.99 -1.30
C SER A 26 0.26 2.52 -1.27
N ILE A 27 -0.81 3.16 -1.79
CA ILE A 27 -0.98 4.62 -1.72
C ILE A 27 -1.61 5.09 -0.39
N GLY A 28 -1.90 4.16 0.52
CA GLY A 28 -2.50 4.49 1.81
C GLY A 28 -3.99 4.80 1.75
N LEU A 29 -4.79 4.09 0.93
CA LEU A 29 -6.24 4.26 0.94
C LEU A 29 -6.83 3.88 2.33
N PRO A 30 -7.66 4.74 2.95
CA PRO A 30 -8.33 4.42 4.20
C PRO A 30 -9.11 3.11 4.12
N GLY A 31 -8.95 2.26 5.15
CA GLY A 31 -9.55 0.93 5.21
C GLY A 31 -8.66 -0.20 4.68
N LEU A 32 -7.48 0.11 4.13
CA LEU A 32 -6.45 -0.86 3.75
C LEU A 32 -5.23 -0.78 4.67
N SER A 33 -4.45 -1.86 4.73
CA SER A 33 -3.33 -2.00 5.67
C SER A 33 -2.27 -0.89 5.56
N GLY A 34 -1.99 -0.40 4.35
CA GLY A 34 -0.98 0.64 4.13
C GLY A 34 -1.32 1.97 4.80
N PHE A 35 -2.59 2.35 4.83
CA PHE A 35 -3.05 3.57 5.52
C PHE A 35 -2.74 3.50 7.01
N VAL A 36 -3.03 2.37 7.66
CA VAL A 36 -2.80 2.20 9.10
C VAL A 36 -1.32 2.40 9.45
N SER A 37 -0.42 1.78 8.67
CA SER A 37 1.02 1.93 8.90
C SER A 37 1.51 3.37 8.69
N GLU A 38 1.14 4.00 7.58
CA GLU A 38 1.59 5.36 7.26
C GLU A 38 1.03 6.38 8.24
N TYR A 39 -0.25 6.25 8.60
CA TYR A 39 -0.89 7.14 9.57
C TYR A 39 -0.21 7.07 10.94
N LEU A 40 0.09 5.86 11.46
CA LEU A 40 0.78 5.69 12.73
C LEU A 40 2.20 6.29 12.71
N ILE A 41 2.92 6.14 11.60
CA ILE A 41 4.23 6.76 11.41
C ILE A 41 4.12 8.29 11.42
N LEU A 42 3.16 8.85 10.68
CA LEU A 42 2.98 10.29 10.58
C LEU A 42 2.59 10.93 11.91
N ILE A 43 1.66 10.35 12.66
CA ILE A 43 1.29 10.90 13.99
C ILE A 43 2.46 10.82 14.98
N GLY A 44 3.25 9.74 14.95
CA GLY A 44 4.42 9.59 15.79
C GLY A 44 5.55 10.57 15.43
N ALA A 45 5.78 10.77 14.13
CA ALA A 45 6.74 11.76 13.63
C ALA A 45 6.28 13.18 13.94
N PHE A 46 4.99 13.49 13.79
CA PHE A 46 4.46 14.83 14.03
C PHE A 46 4.60 15.26 15.50
N ALA A 47 4.48 14.32 16.44
CA ALA A 47 4.65 14.57 17.87
C ALA A 47 6.08 15.02 18.26
N THR A 48 7.10 14.60 17.50
CA THR A 48 8.51 14.94 17.81
C THR A 48 9.11 15.96 16.84
N HIS A 49 8.79 15.86 15.55
CA HIS A 49 9.36 16.66 14.47
C HIS A 49 8.34 16.95 13.36
N ALA A 50 7.44 17.90 13.61
CA ALA A 50 6.35 18.26 12.70
C ALA A 50 6.80 18.59 11.26
N TRP A 51 7.94 19.25 11.07
CA TRP A 51 8.45 19.57 9.72
C TRP A 51 8.85 18.34 8.90
N TRP A 52 9.44 17.33 9.53
CA TRP A 52 9.73 16.09 8.83
C TRP A 52 8.46 15.32 8.49
N ALA A 53 7.43 15.37 9.35
CA ALA A 53 6.13 14.79 9.06
C ALA A 53 5.42 15.48 7.87
N VAL A 54 5.56 16.80 7.72
CA VAL A 54 5.00 17.55 6.56
C VAL A 54 5.69 17.13 5.26
N VAL A 55 7.01 17.02 5.26
CA VAL A 55 7.77 16.54 4.10
C VAL A 55 7.39 15.10 3.76
N ALA A 56 7.26 14.22 4.76
CA ALA A 56 6.82 12.84 4.56
C ALA A 56 5.40 12.77 3.95
N THR A 57 4.47 13.60 4.45
CA THR A 57 3.10 13.69 3.90
C THR A 57 3.11 14.10 2.44
N PHE A 58 3.97 15.05 2.04
CA PHE A 58 4.13 15.41 0.64
C PHE A 58 4.65 14.22 -0.20
N GLY A 59 5.58 13.44 0.36
CA GLY A 59 6.06 12.19 -0.25
C GLY A 59 4.94 11.18 -0.51
N VAL A 60 4.01 10.99 0.45
CA VAL A 60 2.83 10.13 0.29
C VAL A 60 1.94 10.61 -0.86
N VAL A 61 1.71 11.93 -0.97
CA VAL A 61 0.92 12.49 -2.09
C VAL A 61 1.59 12.23 -3.43
N LEU A 62 2.90 12.46 -3.54
CA LEU A 62 3.66 12.13 -4.75
C LEU A 62 3.58 10.64 -5.07
N ALA A 63 3.62 9.78 -4.05
CA ALA A 63 3.49 8.34 -4.20
C ALA A 63 2.15 7.92 -4.80
N ALA A 64 1.07 8.50 -4.28
CA ALA A 64 -0.26 8.30 -4.83
C ALA A 64 -0.35 8.75 -6.30
N LEU A 65 0.19 9.93 -6.62
CA LEU A 65 0.16 10.47 -7.98
C LEU A 65 0.87 9.57 -8.98
N TYR A 66 2.11 9.14 -8.71
CA TYR A 66 2.84 8.34 -9.69
C TYR A 66 2.27 6.92 -9.82
N LEU A 67 1.75 6.32 -8.72
CA LEU A 67 1.14 4.99 -8.77
C LEU A 67 -0.18 5.00 -9.55
N LEU A 68 -1.06 5.97 -9.28
CA LEU A 68 -2.32 6.11 -10.02
C LEU A 68 -2.06 6.42 -11.50
N TRP A 69 -1.10 7.28 -11.80
CA TRP A 69 -0.72 7.59 -13.17
C TRP A 69 -0.12 6.37 -13.90
N GLY A 70 0.70 5.57 -13.22
CA GLY A 70 1.23 4.32 -13.74
C GLY A 70 0.12 3.31 -14.04
N TYR A 71 -0.81 3.13 -13.09
CA TYR A 71 -1.96 2.25 -13.26
C TYR A 71 -2.82 2.63 -14.47
N GLN A 72 -3.16 3.92 -14.60
CA GLN A 72 -3.92 4.43 -15.74
C GLN A 72 -3.21 4.16 -17.07
N ARG A 73 -1.87 4.25 -17.12
CA ARG A 73 -1.12 3.98 -18.36
C ARG A 73 -1.11 2.51 -18.75
N VAL A 74 -1.04 1.61 -17.76
CA VAL A 74 -0.90 0.17 -17.97
C VAL A 74 -2.25 -0.50 -18.24
N PHE A 75 -3.26 -0.20 -17.43
CA PHE A 75 -4.52 -0.94 -17.44
C PHE A 75 -5.60 -0.28 -18.30
N HIS A 76 -5.64 1.05 -18.39
CA HIS A 76 -6.65 1.72 -19.22
C HIS A 76 -6.22 1.84 -20.69
N GLY A 77 -7.21 2.06 -21.55
CA GLY A 77 -7.05 2.17 -23.01
C GLY A 77 -7.45 0.88 -23.74
N VAL A 78 -7.22 0.88 -25.06
CA VAL A 78 -7.53 -0.28 -25.92
C VAL A 78 -6.28 -1.14 -26.06
N ALA A 79 -6.41 -2.43 -25.74
CA ALA A 79 -5.33 -3.40 -25.95
C ALA A 79 -5.10 -3.64 -27.45
N SER A 80 -3.84 -3.77 -27.85
CA SER A 80 -3.46 -4.07 -29.24
C SER A 80 -2.26 -5.02 -29.29
N GLY A 81 -2.17 -5.78 -30.39
CA GLY A 81 -1.09 -6.73 -30.62
C GLY A 81 -0.95 -7.74 -29.46
N PRO A 82 0.28 -8.00 -28.96
CA PRO A 82 0.52 -8.96 -27.88
C PRO A 82 -0.28 -8.70 -26.60
N ASN A 83 -0.65 -7.45 -26.31
CA ASN A 83 -1.43 -7.13 -25.11
C ASN A 83 -2.86 -7.66 -25.18
N ALA A 84 -3.44 -7.76 -26.39
CA ALA A 84 -4.79 -8.26 -26.58
C ALA A 84 -4.88 -9.78 -26.39
N GLU A 85 -3.75 -10.48 -26.48
CA GLU A 85 -3.64 -11.94 -26.31
C GLU A 85 -3.26 -12.34 -24.87
N VAL A 86 -3.04 -11.37 -23.99
CA VAL A 86 -2.72 -11.64 -22.58
C VAL A 86 -3.86 -12.41 -21.93
N SER A 87 -3.53 -13.56 -21.34
CA SER A 87 -4.49 -14.33 -20.56
C SER A 87 -4.72 -13.67 -19.21
N ASP A 88 -5.98 -13.64 -18.77
CA ASP A 88 -6.32 -13.21 -17.41
C ASP A 88 -5.73 -14.16 -16.36
N ALA A 89 -5.67 -13.68 -15.11
CA ALA A 89 -5.07 -14.40 -14.00
C ALA A 89 -5.62 -15.84 -13.90
N THR A 90 -4.74 -16.84 -13.86
CA THR A 90 -5.14 -18.24 -13.78
C THR A 90 -5.67 -18.58 -12.38
N HIS A 91 -6.40 -19.69 -12.24
CA HIS A 91 -6.94 -20.10 -10.94
C HIS A 91 -5.86 -20.22 -9.84
N PRO A 92 -4.69 -20.85 -10.09
CA PRO A 92 -3.60 -20.89 -9.10
C PRO A 92 -3.12 -19.50 -8.69
N GLU A 93 -2.93 -18.57 -9.64
CA GLU A 93 -2.49 -17.20 -9.35
C GLU A 93 -3.49 -16.46 -8.45
N ARG A 94 -4.78 -16.62 -8.71
CA ARG A 94 -5.84 -16.03 -7.88
C ARG A 94 -5.78 -16.56 -6.46
N TRP A 95 -5.60 -17.86 -6.27
CA TRP A 95 -5.52 -18.49 -4.94
C TRP A 95 -4.27 -18.07 -4.16
N VAL A 96 -3.17 -17.80 -4.84
CA VAL A 96 -1.94 -17.29 -4.21
C VAL A 96 -2.11 -15.83 -3.76
N ILE A 97 -2.78 -15.00 -4.55
CA ILE A 97 -2.96 -13.57 -4.24
C ILE A 97 -4.11 -13.32 -3.26
N ALA A 98 -5.16 -14.14 -3.29
CA ALA A 98 -6.33 -14.01 -2.42
C ALA A 98 -5.99 -13.82 -0.92
N PRO A 99 -5.13 -14.64 -0.27
CA PRO A 99 -4.79 -14.44 1.13
C PRO A 99 -4.09 -13.11 1.39
N VAL A 100 -3.28 -12.62 0.45
CA VAL A 100 -2.62 -11.30 0.57
C VAL A 100 -3.66 -10.19 0.55
N VAL A 101 -4.61 -10.24 -0.38
CA VAL A 101 -5.71 -9.26 -0.46
C VAL A 101 -6.57 -9.30 0.80
N VAL A 102 -6.89 -10.49 1.30
CA VAL A 102 -7.64 -10.65 2.56
C VAL A 102 -6.87 -10.01 3.71
N LEU A 103 -5.57 -10.27 3.85
CA LEU A 103 -4.75 -9.67 4.90
C LEU A 103 -4.68 -8.15 4.79
N VAL A 104 -4.56 -7.60 3.58
CA VAL A 104 -4.55 -6.15 3.33
C VAL A 104 -5.83 -5.49 3.85
N VAL A 105 -7.00 -6.10 3.60
CA VAL A 105 -8.29 -5.56 4.08
C VAL A 105 -8.46 -5.79 5.58
N VAL A 106 -8.19 -7.00 6.08
CA VAL A 106 -8.35 -7.34 7.50
C VAL A 106 -7.47 -6.47 8.37
N LEU A 107 -6.20 -6.25 8.00
CA LEU A 107 -5.31 -5.39 8.76
C LEU A 107 -5.64 -3.90 8.58
N GLY A 108 -6.24 -3.51 7.46
CA GLY A 108 -6.74 -2.14 7.28
C GLY A 108 -7.94 -1.81 8.18
N VAL A 109 -8.88 -2.75 8.31
CA VAL A 109 -10.12 -2.56 9.10
C VAL A 109 -9.90 -2.88 10.58
N PHE A 110 -9.14 -3.93 10.89
CA PHE A 110 -8.92 -4.41 12.25
C PHE A 110 -7.43 -4.67 12.54
N PRO A 111 -6.60 -3.62 12.65
CA PRO A 111 -5.16 -3.75 12.93
C PRO A 111 -4.85 -4.12 14.38
N LYS A 112 -5.78 -3.93 15.33
CA LYS A 112 -5.55 -4.07 16.77
C LYS A 112 -4.84 -5.37 17.19
N PRO A 113 -5.21 -6.57 16.71
CA PRO A 113 -4.57 -7.81 17.16
C PRO A 113 -3.07 -7.87 16.86
N VAL A 114 -2.65 -7.29 15.72
CA VAL A 114 -1.23 -7.22 15.35
C VAL A 114 -0.53 -6.15 16.16
N LEU A 115 -1.15 -4.97 16.31
CA LEU A 115 -0.62 -3.88 17.11
C LEU A 115 -0.38 -4.31 18.56
N ASP A 116 -1.37 -4.91 19.21
CA ASP A 116 -1.28 -5.39 20.59
C ASP A 116 -0.16 -6.43 20.79
N ARG A 117 0.18 -7.17 19.72
CA ARG A 117 1.28 -8.14 19.73
C ARG A 117 2.66 -7.48 19.65
N ILE A 118 2.80 -6.38 18.91
CA ILE A 118 4.08 -5.70 18.71
C ILE A 118 4.34 -4.58 19.73
N THR A 119 3.29 -3.95 20.25
CA THR A 119 3.39 -2.79 21.16
C THR A 119 4.29 -3.04 22.38
N PRO A 120 4.22 -4.18 23.09
CA PRO A 120 5.08 -4.42 24.26
C PRO A 120 6.57 -4.41 23.91
N SER A 121 6.95 -5.04 22.80
CA SER A 121 8.34 -5.07 22.35
C SER A 121 8.81 -3.70 21.86
N VAL A 122 7.94 -2.94 21.20
CA VAL A 122 8.23 -1.55 20.78
C VAL A 122 8.41 -0.64 22.00
N GLN A 123 7.60 -0.79 23.05
CA GLN A 123 7.74 -0.01 24.29
C GLN A 123 9.08 -0.26 24.97
N GLN A 124 9.50 -1.53 25.08
CA GLN A 124 10.82 -1.88 25.62
C GLN A 124 11.96 -1.25 24.80
N LEU A 125 11.84 -1.21 23.47
CA LEU A 125 12.81 -0.54 22.61
C LEU A 125 12.84 0.97 22.83
N ILE A 126 11.69 1.61 22.99
CA ILE A 126 11.60 3.04 23.28
C ILE A 126 12.27 3.35 24.62
N GLU A 127 12.01 2.58 25.67
CA GLU A 127 12.65 2.76 26.98
C GLU A 127 14.17 2.58 26.94
N HIS A 128 14.66 1.64 26.12
CA HIS A 128 16.09 1.38 25.98
C HIS A 128 16.83 2.46 25.17
N VAL A 129 16.18 3.03 24.15
CA VAL A 129 16.77 4.04 23.25
C VAL A 129 16.55 5.46 23.76
N ALA A 130 15.51 5.70 24.57
CA ALA A 130 15.26 7.01 25.17
C ALA A 130 16.48 7.42 26.02
N PRO A 131 17.17 8.52 25.66
CA PRO A 131 18.29 8.99 26.46
C PRO A 131 17.77 9.37 27.84
N ALA A 132 18.51 9.00 28.89
CA ALA A 132 18.22 9.38 30.27
C ALA A 132 18.08 10.91 30.37
N GLY A 133 16.84 11.43 30.29
CA GLY A 133 16.58 12.88 30.32
C GLY A 133 15.39 13.42 29.51
N VAL A 134 14.72 12.63 28.66
CA VAL A 134 13.50 13.15 27.99
C VAL A 134 12.29 12.94 28.87
N SER A 135 11.95 13.96 29.66
CA SER A 135 10.70 14.00 30.44
C SER A 135 9.50 14.22 29.51
N LYS A 136 8.41 13.54 29.85
CA LYS A 136 7.07 13.56 29.24
C LYS A 136 6.55 14.94 28.87
#